data_AF-A0A920KBU7-F1
#
_entry.id   AF-A0A920KBU7-F1
#
_cell.length_a   1.000
_cell.length_b   1.000
_cell.length_c   1.000
_cell.angle_alpha   90.00
_cell.angle_beta   90.00
_cell.angle_gamma   90.00
#
_symmetry.space_group_name_H-M   'P 1'
#
loop_
_entity.id
_entity.type
_entity.pdbx_description
1 polymer ?
#
loop_
_entity_poly.entity_id
_entity_poly.type
_entity_poly.pdbx_seq_one_letter_code
_entity_poly.pdbx_strand_id
1 'polypeptide(L)' 'MLYYIFEYLTDFYSGFDVFRYLTLRIILSALTALLVSLIIGPIVIKFFSNREVFQSIRDDGLSLT' A
#
# COMPACT_ATOMS: atom_id res chain seq x y z
N MET A 1 -2.12 -30.84 -14.52
CA MET A 1 -3.18 -31.74 -14.02
C MET A 1 -4.13 -31.08 -13.02
N LEU A 2 -3.70 -30.14 -12.18
CA LEU A 2 -4.60 -29.32 -11.34
C LEU A 2 -5.38 -28.22 -12.11
N TYR A 3 -5.04 -28.01 -13.38
CA TYR A 3 -5.60 -26.96 -14.26
C TYR A 3 -7.11 -27.13 -14.53
N TYR A 4 -7.55 -28.38 -14.72
CA TYR A 4 -8.96 -28.70 -15.00
C TYR A 4 -9.89 -28.51 -13.79
N ILE A 5 -9.37 -28.65 -12.56
CA ILE A 5 -10.13 -28.37 -11.33
C ILE A 5 -10.40 -26.86 -11.18
N PHE A 6 -9.45 -26.01 -11.56
CA PHE A 6 -9.62 -24.56 -11.54
C PHE A 6 -10.60 -24.06 -12.60
N GLU A 7 -10.70 -24.77 -13.73
CA GLU A 7 -11.66 -24.47 -14.78
C GLU A 7 -13.10 -24.73 -14.32
N TYR A 8 -13.35 -25.86 -13.64
CA TYR A 8 -14.68 -26.22 -13.12
C TYR A 8 -15.15 -25.32 -11.97
N LEU A 9 -14.24 -24.76 -11.17
CA LEU A 9 -14.57 -23.85 -10.08
C LEU A 9 -14.86 -22.41 -10.56
N THR A 10 -14.49 -22.08 -11.79
CA THR A 10 -14.74 -20.77 -12.42
C THR A 10 -16.21 -20.60 -12.81
N ASP A 11 -16.93 -21.69 -13.11
CA ASP A 11 -18.33 -21.66 -13.56
C ASP A 11 -19.36 -21.45 -12.43
N PHE A 12 -19.00 -21.67 -11.16
CA PHE A 12 -19.97 -21.62 -10.06
C PHE A 12 -20.35 -20.21 -9.58
N TYR A 13 -19.58 -19.17 -9.95
CA TYR A 13 -19.88 -17.79 -9.58
C TYR A 13 -19.40 -16.84 -10.69
N SER A 14 -20.32 -16.28 -11.47
CA SER A 14 -20.03 -15.22 -12.46
C SER A 14 -19.27 -14.01 -11.85
N GLY A 15 -19.31 -13.83 -10.52
CA GLY A 15 -18.50 -12.84 -9.79
C GLY A 15 -17.02 -13.22 -9.57
N PHE A 16 -16.64 -14.48 -9.77
CA PHE A 16 -15.24 -14.93 -9.70
C PHE A 16 -14.50 -14.81 -11.05
N ASP A 17 -15.22 -14.67 -12.17
CA ASP A 17 -14.63 -14.40 -13.50
C ASP A 17 -13.89 -13.05 -13.54
N VAL A 18 -14.28 -12.12 -12.66
CA VAL A 18 -13.61 -10.83 -12.44
C VAL A 18 -12.11 -11.02 -12.11
N PHE A 19 -11.73 -12.15 -11.51
CA PHE A 19 -10.34 -12.50 -11.23
C PHE A 19 -9.57 -13.10 -12.42
N ARG A 20 -10.26 -13.56 -13.48
CA ARG A 20 -9.62 -13.97 -14.76
C ARG A 20 -9.20 -12.77 -15.60
N TYR A 21 -9.89 -11.64 -15.46
CA TYR A 21 -9.52 -10.40 -16.14
C TYR A 21 -8.29 -9.75 -15.48
N LEU A 22 -7.16 -9.81 -16.19
CA LEU A 22 -5.89 -9.20 -15.76
C LEU A 22 -6.06 -7.71 -15.43
N THR A 23 -6.82 -6.98 -16.24
CA THR A 23 -7.07 -5.54 -16.07
C THR A 23 -7.85 -5.22 -14.79
N LEU A 24 -8.85 -6.04 -14.43
CA LEU A 24 -9.64 -5.85 -13.21
C LEU A 24 -8.79 -6.04 -11.96
N ARG A 25 -7.94 -7.07 -11.94
CA ARG A 25 -6.98 -7.28 -10.85
C ARG A 25 -6.03 -6.09 -10.70
N ILE A 26 -5.53 -5.53 -11.81
CA ILE A 26 -4.63 -4.38 -11.80
C ILE A 26 -5.33 -3.15 -11.21
N ILE A 27 -6.52 -2.81 -11.70
CA ILE A 27 -7.29 -1.64 -11.22
C ILE A 27 -7.64 -1.79 -9.74
N LEU A 28 -8.13 -2.96 -9.32
CA LEU A 28 -8.47 -3.21 -7.92
C LEU A 28 -7.24 -3.16 -7.01
N SER A 29 -6.10 -3.69 -7.46
CA SER A 29 -4.83 -3.61 -6.73
C SER A 29 -4.33 -2.16 -6.62
N ALA A 30 -4.44 -1.39 -7.69
CA ALA A 30 -4.06 0.03 -7.69
C ALA A 30 -4.97 0.87 -6.78
N LEU A 31 -6.29 0.65 -6.81
CA LEU A 31 -7.24 1.31 -5.92
C LEU A 31 -6.96 0.97 -4.45
N THR A 32 -6.70 -0.31 -4.17
CA THR A 32 -6.34 -0.76 -2.82
C THR A 32 -5.03 -0.13 -2.37
N ALA A 33 -4.00 -0.11 -3.23
CA ALA A 33 -2.73 0.52 -2.94
C ALA A 33 -2.86 2.03 -2.70
N LEU A 34 -3.76 2.72 -3.44
CA LEU A 34 -4.03 4.14 -3.26
C LEU A 34 -4.67 4.40 -1.89
N LEU A 35 -5.72 3.65 -1.54
CA LEU A 35 -6.37 3.75 -0.22
C LEU A 35 -5.38 3.48 0.91
N VAL A 36 -4.60 2.41 0.77
CA VAL A 36 -3.57 2.04 1.73
C VAL A 36 -2.50 3.12 1.85
N SER A 37 -2.03 3.69 0.73
CA SER A 37 -1.04 4.77 0.71
C SER A 37 -1.56 6.03 1.41
N LEU A 38 -2.83 6.38 1.22
CA LEU A 38 -3.44 7.53 1.88
C LEU A 38 -3.51 7.36 3.40
N ILE A 39 -3.73 6.14 3.88
CA ILE A 39 -3.77 5.82 5.32
C ILE A 39 -2.36 5.69 5.89
N ILE A 40 -1.46 5.01 5.19
CA ILE A 40 -0.08 4.74 5.63
C ILE A 40 0.76 6.01 5.58
N GLY A 41 0.52 6.93 4.63
CA GLY A 41 1.24 8.20 4.51
C GLY A 41 1.36 8.97 5.84
N PRO A 42 0.25 9.38 6.49
CA PRO A 42 0.32 10.10 7.76
C PRO A 42 0.86 9.25 8.91
N ILE A 43 0.63 7.93 8.90
CA ILE A 43 1.16 7.01 9.92
C ILE A 43 2.69 6.96 9.83
N VAL A 44 3.23 6.83 8.62
CA VAL A 44 4.67 6.78 8.35
C VAL A 44 5.32 8.12 8.69
N ILE A 45 4.71 9.24 8.30
CA ILE A 45 5.20 10.59 8.64
C ILE A 45 5.25 10.77 10.17
N LYS A 46 4.19 10.39 10.90
CA LYS A 46 4.17 10.47 12.36
C LYS A 46 5.16 9.50 13.01
N PHE A 47 5.31 8.30 12.46
CA PHE A 47 6.26 7.30 12.95
C PHE A 47 7.71 7.81 12.89
N PHE A 48 8.09 8.46 11.78
CA PHE A 48 9.40 9.08 11.65
C PHE A 48 9.52 10.38 12.45
N SER A 49 8.45 11.18 12.57
CA SER A 49 8.44 12.40 13.39
C SER A 49 8.64 12.12 14.88
N ASN A 50 8.18 10.97 15.38
CA ASN A 50 8.36 10.57 16.77
C ASN A 50 9.73 9.94 17.07
N ARG A 51 10.57 9.71 16.06
CA ARG A 51 11.85 8.98 16.20
C ARG A 51 13.09 9.82 15.94
N GLU A 52 13.01 11.14 16.07
CA GLU A 52 14.22 11.96 16.23
C GLU A 52 15.25 11.81 15.08
N VAL A 53 14.81 11.59 13.83
CA VAL A 53 15.73 11.58 12.67
C VAL A 53 16.04 13.01 12.19
N PHE A 54 15.27 13.98 12.66
CA PHE A 54 15.78 15.33 12.88
C PHE A 54 16.14 15.42 14.36
N GLN A 55 17.31 14.90 14.76
CA GLN A 55 18.13 15.80 15.55
C GLN A 55 18.19 17.07 14.72
N SER A 56 17.45 18.07 15.17
CA SER A 56 17.70 19.45 14.82
C SER A 56 19.21 19.58 15.01
N ILE A 57 19.99 19.57 13.92
CA ILE A 57 21.30 20.20 13.92
C ILE A 57 20.98 21.69 14.01
N ARG A 58 20.49 22.07 15.19
CA ARG A 58 20.74 23.34 15.78
C ARG A 58 21.85 23.00 16.76
N ASP A 59 23.03 22.74 16.18
CA ASP A 59 24.25 23.25 16.79
C ASP A 59 24.07 24.77 16.78
N ASP A 60 23.37 25.24 17.81
CA ASP A 60 23.69 26.47 18.51
C ASP A 60 23.93 27.65 17.57
N GLY A 61 22.82 28.16 17.03
CA GLY A 61 22.81 29.52 16.50
C GLY A 61 23.08 30.51 17.64
N LEU A 62 24.36 30.87 17.77
CA LEU A 62 24.89 32.19 18.14
C LEU A 62 24.49 32.80 19.50
N SER A 63 25.46 33.02 20.41
CA SER A 63 25.41 34.22 21.26
C SER A 63 26.77 34.63 21.80
N LEU A 64 27.13 35.87 21.50
CA LEU A 64 28.27 36.68 21.96
C LEU A 64 28.67 36.46 23.44
N THR A 65 29.90 36.02 23.67
CA THR A 65 30.83 36.48 24.73
C THR A 65 32.26 36.17 24.33
#